data_AF-A0A8J1THV6-F1
#
_entry.id   AF-A0A8J1THV6-F1
#
_cell.length_a   1.000
_cell.length_b   1.000
_cell.length_c   1.000
_cell.angle_alpha   90.00
_cell.angle_beta   90.00
_cell.angle_gamma   90.00
#
_symmetry.space_group_name_H-M   'P 1'
#
loop_
_entity.id
_entity.type
_entity.pdbx_description
1 polymer ?
#
loop_
_entity_poly.entity_id
_entity_poly.type
_entity_poly.pdbx_seq_one_letter_code
_entity_poly.pdbx_strand_id
1 'polypeptide(L)'
;YITPAENCPTGWFATRPMSGSPINCIYISPEADKKSWDDAASHCLESYSANLLMVADAATKVLVDAKVASDGLYMYWTGLNDRNQEERCQKWHWADHTPVKT
;
A
#
# COMPACT_ATOMS: atom_id res chain seq x y z
N TYR A 1 0.09 -34.30 -9.41
CA TYR A 1 0.95 -33.20 -9.87
C TYR A 1 0.24 -31.89 -9.54
N ILE A 2 0.68 -31.18 -8.49
CA ILE A 2 0.10 -29.90 -8.07
C ILE A 2 0.89 -28.80 -8.78
N THR A 3 0.23 -27.93 -9.53
CA THR A 3 0.87 -26.83 -10.26
C THR A 3 1.05 -25.61 -9.34
N PRO A 4 2.24 -24.99 -9.22
CA PRO A 4 2.54 -23.97 -8.19
C PRO A 4 1.94 -22.58 -8.46
N ALA A 5 0.61 -22.48 -8.53
CA ALA A 5 -0.07 -21.19 -8.61
C ALA A 5 -0.34 -20.55 -7.22
N GLU A 6 -0.01 -21.19 -6.09
CA GLU A 6 -0.85 -21.08 -4.86
C GLU A 6 -0.11 -20.82 -3.53
N ASN A 7 1.13 -20.32 -3.49
CA ASN A 7 1.87 -20.17 -2.22
C ASN A 7 1.62 -18.87 -1.45
N CYS A 8 0.40 -18.35 -1.44
CA CYS A 8 0.04 -17.22 -0.56
C CYS A 8 -0.71 -17.72 0.68
N PRO A 9 -0.52 -17.09 1.85
CA PRO A 9 -1.30 -17.44 3.04
C PRO A 9 -2.81 -17.31 2.77
N THR A 10 -3.63 -18.04 3.54
CA THR A 10 -5.09 -17.95 3.43
C THR A 10 -5.56 -16.50 3.55
N GLY A 11 -6.40 -16.05 2.63
CA GLY A 11 -6.89 -14.67 2.57
C GLY A 11 -6.00 -13.70 1.78
N TRP A 12 -4.86 -14.17 1.26
CA TRP A 12 -3.97 -13.42 0.39
C TRP A 12 -4.10 -13.87 -1.06
N PHE A 13 -3.81 -13.00 -2.01
CA PHE A 13 -3.79 -13.33 -3.43
C PHE A 13 -2.41 -13.08 -4.06
N ALA A 14 -2.03 -13.96 -4.98
CA ALA A 14 -0.75 -13.90 -5.67
C ALA A 14 -0.79 -12.88 -6.82
N THR A 15 0.24 -12.06 -6.94
CA THR A 15 0.55 -11.36 -8.19
C THR A 15 1.21 -12.34 -9.16
N ARG A 16 0.82 -12.26 -10.42
CA ARG A 16 1.52 -12.95 -11.51
C ARG A 16 2.21 -11.89 -12.36
N PRO A 17 3.47 -11.55 -12.07
CA PRO A 17 4.18 -10.62 -12.93
C PRO A 17 4.38 -11.23 -14.33
N MET A 18 4.44 -10.36 -15.34
CA MET A 18 4.77 -10.79 -16.70
C MET A 18 6.25 -11.17 -16.78
N SER A 19 6.53 -12.47 -16.63
CA SER A 19 7.85 -13.14 -16.74
C SER A 19 8.96 -12.71 -15.77
N GLY A 20 9.54 -13.67 -15.05
CA GLY A 20 10.82 -13.53 -14.35
C GLY A 20 10.83 -12.84 -12.99
N SER A 21 9.83 -12.02 -12.63
CA SER A 21 9.75 -11.41 -11.30
C SER A 21 9.16 -12.37 -10.24
N PRO A 22 9.51 -12.21 -8.95
CA PRO A 22 8.95 -13.02 -7.89
C PRO A 22 7.43 -12.81 -7.73
N ILE A 23 6.73 -13.86 -7.34
CA ILE A 23 5.33 -13.78 -6.93
C ILE A 23 5.25 -12.97 -5.64
N ASN A 24 4.42 -11.93 -5.60
CA ASN A 24 4.10 -11.21 -4.37
C ASN A 24 2.73 -11.67 -3.87
N CYS A 25 2.55 -11.73 -2.56
CA CYS A 25 1.25 -11.97 -1.94
C CYS A 25 0.69 -10.64 -1.45
N ILE A 26 -0.56 -10.35 -1.81
CA ILE A 26 -1.27 -9.14 -1.42
C ILE A 26 -2.44 -9.51 -0.51
N TYR A 27 -2.59 -8.74 0.57
CA TYR A 27 -3.72 -8.80 1.48
C TYR A 27 -4.50 -7.48 1.41
N ILE A 28 -5.82 -7.58 1.44
CA ILE A 28 -6.71 -6.43 1.58
C ILE A 28 -7.41 -6.59 2.94
N SER A 29 -7.17 -5.62 3.82
CA SER A 29 -7.79 -5.59 5.15
C SER A 29 -9.31 -5.41 5.03
N PRO A 30 -10.11 -6.06 5.88
CA PRO A 30 -11.56 -5.85 5.90
C PRO A 30 -11.90 -4.43 6.32
N GLU A 31 -13.04 -3.91 5.84
CA GLU A 31 -13.50 -2.55 6.12
C GLU A 31 -13.65 -2.25 7.62
N ALA A 32 -13.97 -3.26 8.44
CA ALA A 32 -14.10 -3.10 9.89
C ALA A 32 -12.78 -2.78 10.60
N ASP A 33 -11.63 -3.04 9.96
CA ASP A 33 -10.29 -2.81 10.52
C ASP A 33 -9.63 -1.54 9.96
N LYS A 34 -10.36 -0.40 10.04
CA LYS A 34 -9.81 0.89 9.61
C LYS A 34 -8.70 1.32 10.55
N LYS A 35 -7.60 1.79 9.95
CA LYS A 35 -6.41 2.27 10.64
C LYS A 35 -5.97 3.60 10.05
N SER A 36 -5.22 4.38 10.85
CA SER A 36 -4.41 5.47 10.29
C SER A 36 -3.36 4.89 9.33
N TRP A 37 -2.75 5.72 8.50
CA TRP A 37 -1.68 5.25 7.60
C TRP A 37 -0.51 4.64 8.40
N ASP A 38 -0.12 5.29 9.50
CA ASP A 38 0.97 4.83 10.38
C ASP A 38 0.63 3.49 11.04
N ASP A 39 -0.58 3.35 11.60
CA ASP A 39 -1.00 2.11 12.22
C ASP A 39 -1.14 0.98 11.18
N ALA A 40 -1.55 1.29 9.96
CA ALA A 40 -1.60 0.31 8.87
C ALA A 40 -0.20 -0.16 8.46
N ALA A 41 0.77 0.76 8.37
CA ALA A 41 2.16 0.44 8.09
C ALA A 41 2.77 -0.49 9.15
N SER A 42 2.62 -0.13 10.42
CA SER A 42 3.08 -0.95 11.55
C SER A 42 2.38 -2.30 11.59
N HIS A 43 1.07 -2.33 11.36
CA HIS A 43 0.30 -3.58 11.36
C HIS A 43 0.78 -4.55 10.26
N CYS A 44 1.02 -4.08 9.04
CA CYS A 44 1.56 -4.91 7.96
C CYS A 44 2.91 -5.54 8.36
N LEU A 45 3.78 -4.76 8.99
CA LEU A 45 5.10 -5.20 9.41
C LEU A 45 5.01 -6.20 10.58
N GLU A 46 4.31 -5.83 11.63
CA GLU A 46 4.30 -6.58 12.90
C GLU A 46 3.47 -7.86 12.81
N SER A 47 2.32 -7.82 12.13
CA SER A 47 1.39 -8.95 12.09
C SER A 47 1.70 -9.95 10.98
N TYR A 48 2.33 -9.49 9.90
CA TYR A 48 2.52 -10.30 8.69
C TYR A 48 3.95 -10.34 8.17
N SER A 49 4.89 -9.63 8.82
CA SER A 49 6.25 -9.44 8.27
C SER A 49 6.21 -8.91 6.83
N ALA A 50 5.24 -8.05 6.52
CA ALA A 50 4.94 -7.51 5.21
C ALA A 50 5.02 -5.98 5.20
N ASN A 51 4.87 -5.36 4.04
CA ASN A 51 4.83 -3.91 3.90
C ASN A 51 3.47 -3.46 3.35
N LEU A 52 3.13 -2.18 3.52
CA LEU A 52 2.03 -1.59 2.77
C LEU A 52 2.23 -1.78 1.26
N LEU A 53 1.12 -1.98 0.55
CA LEU A 53 1.10 -2.33 -0.86
C LEU A 53 1.90 -1.32 -1.71
N MET A 54 2.84 -1.83 -2.48
CA MET A 54 3.50 -1.12 -3.57
C MET A 54 2.91 -1.57 -4.91
N VAL A 55 2.29 -0.66 -5.64
CA VAL A 55 1.80 -0.93 -6.99
C VAL A 55 2.94 -0.70 -7.97
N ALA A 56 3.79 -1.72 -8.15
CA ALA A 56 5.04 -1.60 -8.91
C ALA A 56 4.84 -1.70 -10.44
N ASP A 57 3.76 -2.34 -10.90
CA ASP A 57 3.49 -2.56 -12.31
C ASP A 57 2.00 -2.56 -12.65
N ALA A 58 1.69 -2.50 -13.95
CA ALA A 58 0.33 -2.50 -14.45
C ALA A 58 -0.43 -3.78 -14.12
N ALA A 59 0.25 -4.93 -14.05
CA ALA A 59 -0.38 -6.21 -13.70
C ALA A 59 -0.90 -6.19 -12.27
N THR A 60 -0.08 -5.72 -11.33
CA THR A 60 -0.43 -5.52 -9.92
C THR A 60 -1.57 -4.52 -9.80
N LYS A 61 -1.52 -3.40 -10.54
CA LYS A 61 -2.60 -2.42 -10.56
C LYS A 61 -3.94 -3.02 -10.99
N VAL A 62 -3.97 -3.73 -12.12
CA VAL A 62 -5.20 -4.36 -12.64
C VAL A 62 -5.77 -5.37 -11.63
N LEU A 63 -4.91 -6.18 -11.01
CA LEU A 63 -5.33 -7.15 -9.99
C LEU A 63 -5.91 -6.47 -8.75
N VAL A 64 -5.24 -5.45 -8.23
CA VAL A 64 -5.68 -4.70 -7.04
C VAL A 64 -6.99 -3.96 -7.33
N ASP A 65 -7.06 -3.23 -8.45
CA ASP A 65 -8.26 -2.51 -8.88
C ASP A 65 -9.46 -3.47 -8.97
N ALA A 66 -9.28 -4.66 -9.57
CA ALA A 66 -10.34 -5.66 -9.65
C ALA A 66 -10.80 -6.20 -8.29
N LYS A 67 -9.89 -6.25 -7.30
CA LYS A 67 -10.21 -6.73 -5.95
C LYS A 67 -10.95 -5.69 -5.11
N VAL A 68 -10.59 -4.42 -5.24
CA VAL A 68 -11.21 -3.33 -4.46
C VAL A 68 -12.47 -2.78 -5.12
N ALA A 69 -12.66 -2.98 -6.43
CA ALA A 69 -13.82 -2.45 -7.17
C ALA A 69 -15.17 -2.97 -6.66
N SER A 70 -15.20 -4.18 -6.10
CA SER A 70 -16.42 -4.77 -5.52
C SER A 70 -16.76 -4.27 -4.12
N ASP A 71 -15.83 -3.58 -3.46
CA ASP A 71 -15.96 -3.26 -2.04
C ASP A 71 -16.72 -1.94 -1.81
N GLY A 72 -17.10 -1.21 -2.86
CA GLY A 72 -17.85 0.05 -2.75
C GLY A 72 -16.95 1.29 -2.80
N LEU A 73 -17.30 2.35 -2.05
CA LEU A 73 -16.57 3.64 -2.04
C LEU A 73 -15.45 3.68 -0.97
N TYR A 74 -14.89 2.53 -0.60
CA TYR A 74 -13.83 2.48 0.41
C TYR A 74 -12.46 2.85 -0.18
N MET A 75 -11.66 3.51 0.64
CA MET A 75 -10.28 3.87 0.31
C MET A 75 -9.35 2.98 1.11
N TYR A 76 -8.34 2.43 0.43
CA TYR A 76 -7.31 1.58 1.02
C TYR A 76 -5.98 2.31 1.03
N TRP A 77 -5.24 2.18 2.13
CA TRP A 77 -3.89 2.72 2.20
C TRP A 77 -2.94 1.93 1.30
N THR A 78 -2.02 2.65 0.66
CA THR A 78 -0.87 2.07 -0.04
C THR A 78 0.42 2.57 0.61
N GLY A 79 1.56 1.98 0.22
CA GLY A 79 2.86 2.39 0.73
C GLY A 79 3.36 3.74 0.19
N LEU A 80 2.69 4.34 -0.80
CA LEU A 80 3.11 5.61 -1.37
C LEU A 80 2.95 6.75 -0.35
N ASN A 81 4.04 7.45 -0.06
CA ASN A 81 4.07 8.57 0.88
C ASN A 81 5.24 9.53 0.55
N ASP A 82 5.16 10.75 1.07
CA ASP A 82 6.13 11.84 0.89
C ASP A 82 6.68 12.38 2.23
N ARG A 83 6.50 11.64 3.33
CA ARG A 83 6.88 12.07 4.69
C ARG A 83 8.35 12.47 4.84
N ASN A 84 9.25 11.79 4.10
CA ASN A 84 10.68 12.12 4.06
C ASN A 84 11.03 13.28 3.10
N GLN A 85 10.05 13.80 2.37
CA GLN A 85 10.16 14.97 1.51
C GLN A 85 9.49 16.20 2.12
N GLU A 86 8.49 16.06 3.00
CA GLU A 86 7.96 17.19 3.77
C GLU A 86 9.04 17.90 4.60
N GLU A 87 10.01 17.14 5.14
CA GLU A 87 11.19 17.71 5.82
C GLU A 87 12.13 18.48 4.86
N ARG A 88 12.08 18.16 3.56
CA ARG A 88 12.88 18.81 2.50
C ARG A 88 12.14 19.93 1.79
N CYS A 89 10.80 19.91 1.81
CA CYS A 89 9.98 21.06 1.46
C CYS A 89 10.39 22.17 2.42
N GLN A 90 11.05 23.19 1.88
CA GLN A 90 11.49 24.36 2.63
C GLN A 90 10.37 24.81 3.57
N LYS A 91 10.73 25.00 4.85
CA LYS A 91 9.87 25.49 5.94
C LYS A 91 8.71 26.33 5.40
N TRP A 92 7.50 26.04 5.87
CA TRP A 92 6.30 26.82 5.56
C TRP A 92 6.61 28.31 5.51
N HIS A 93 6.21 28.97 4.43
CA HIS A 93 6.30 30.42 4.29
C HIS A 93 4.91 30.96 4.06
N TRP A 94 4.62 32.11 4.65
CA TRP A 94 3.44 32.87 4.26
C TRP A 94 3.63 33.37 2.82
N ALA A 95 2.56 33.41 2.04
CA ALA A 95 2.59 33.89 0.66
C ALA A 95 3.06 35.35 0.53
N ASP A 96 3.01 36.12 1.63
CA ASP A 96 3.48 37.50 1.73
C ASP A 96 4.92 37.62 2.25
N HIS A 97 5.63 36.49 2.40
CA HIS A 97 6.98 36.39 2.95
C HIS A 97 7.16 36.86 4.39
N THR A 98 6.08 37.04 5.15
CA THR A 98 6.17 37.31 6.59
C THR A 98 6.90 36.15 7.29
N PRO A 99 7.80 36.41 8.26
CA PRO A 99 8.47 35.35 8.99
C PRO A 99 7.48 34.47 9.77
N VAL A 100 7.64 33.15 9.66
CA VAL A 100 6.92 32.21 10.53
C VAL A 100 7.50 32.31 11.94
N LYS A 101 6.68 32.77 12.89
CA LYS A 101 7.06 32.80 14.30
C LYS A 101 6.86 31.40 14.90
N THR A 102 7.94 30.84 15.44
CA THR A 102 7.93 29.63 16.29
C THR A 102 7.69 30.00 17.75
#